data_AF-A0A1E3RMA5-F1
#
_entry.id   AF-A0A1E3RMA5-F1
#
_cell.length_a   1.000
_cell.length_b   1.000
_cell.length_c   1.000
_cell.angle_alpha   90.00
_cell.angle_beta   90.00
_cell.angle_gamma   90.00
#
_symmetry.space_group_name_H-M   'P 1'
#
loop_
_entity.id
_entity.type
_entity.pdbx_description
1 polymer ?
#
loop_
_entity_poly.entity_id
_entity_poly.type
_entity_poly.pdbx_seq_one_letter_code
_entity_poly.pdbx_strand_id
1 'polypeptide(L)'
;MPWAGILKRMSGQLRANLVHLDASAAQADGQAAELATGHTCAHGQIESAQTGWTGRSATSLAKRLVQWQAADAALQARVVEHGQALKCAATEYATTDQRSAEQVEQAKAEVERLASRQNL
;
A
#
# COMPACT_ATOMS: atom_id res chain seq x y z
N MET A 1 -38.49 -15.19 -9.15
CA MET A 1 -37.28 -15.97 -8.80
C MET A 1 -36.39 -15.14 -7.86
N PRO A 2 -36.42 -15.40 -6.53
CA PRO A 2 -35.77 -14.56 -5.51
C PRO A 2 -34.23 -14.63 -5.51
N TRP A 3 -33.63 -15.58 -6.24
CA TRP A 3 -32.19 -15.80 -6.29
C TRP A 3 -31.43 -14.76 -7.14
N ALA A 4 -32.07 -14.14 -8.14
CA ALA A 4 -31.44 -13.14 -8.99
C ALA A 4 -31.03 -11.87 -8.22
N GLY A 5 -31.79 -11.51 -7.18
CA GLY A 5 -31.49 -10.37 -6.31
C GLY A 5 -30.39 -10.64 -5.29
N ILE A 6 -30.14 -11.90 -4.95
CA ILE A 6 -29.08 -12.33 -4.01
C ILE A 6 -27.72 -12.33 -4.72
N LEU A 7 -27.65 -12.87 -5.95
CA LEU A 7 -26.43 -12.85 -6.76
C LEU A 7 -25.97 -11.43 -7.10
N LYS A 8 -26.90 -10.52 -7.42
CA LYS A 8 -26.61 -9.10 -7.70
C LYS A 8 -26.13 -8.33 -6.46
N ARG A 9 -26.50 -8.77 -5.27
CA ARG A 9 -26.09 -8.16 -4.00
C ARG A 9 -24.71 -8.66 -3.55
N MET A 10 -24.44 -9.96 -3.73
CA MET A 10 -23.12 -10.55 -3.46
C MET A 10 -22.02 -10.01 -4.40
N SER A 11 -22.35 -9.73 -5.66
CA SER A 11 -21.42 -9.13 -6.63
C SER A 11 -21.13 -7.64 -6.40
N GLY A 12 -21.85 -6.99 -5.47
CA GLY A 12 -21.68 -5.57 -5.13
C GLY A 12 -20.85 -5.29 -3.89
N GLN A 13 -20.35 -6.31 -3.19
CA GLN A 13 -19.62 -6.14 -1.93
C GLN A 13 -18.10 -6.11 -2.15
N LEU A 14 -17.57 -4.88 -2.08
CA LEU A 14 -16.14 -4.53 -1.97
C LEU A 14 -15.20 -5.19 -2.99
N ARG A 15 -15.31 -4.77 -4.25
CA ARG A 15 -14.17 -4.88 -5.17
C ARG A 15 -13.13 -3.86 -4.74
N ALA A 16 -12.14 -4.28 -3.95
CA ALA A 16 -10.93 -3.49 -3.80
C ALA A 16 -10.42 -3.17 -5.21
N ASN A 17 -10.35 -1.89 -5.56
CA ASN A 17 -9.90 -1.50 -6.88
C ASN A 17 -8.38 -1.70 -6.93
N LEU A 18 -7.96 -2.87 -7.41
CA LEU A 18 -6.56 -3.30 -7.43
C LEU A 18 -5.67 -2.28 -8.16
N VAL A 19 -6.18 -1.69 -9.24
CA VAL A 19 -5.48 -0.62 -9.98
C VAL A 19 -5.22 0.61 -9.09
N HIS A 20 -6.18 0.97 -8.23
CA HIS A 20 -5.98 2.08 -7.30
C HIS A 20 -5.02 1.72 -6.15
N LEU A 21 -5.01 0.47 -5.69
CA LEU A 21 -4.05 0.02 -4.67
C LEU A 21 -2.63 0.04 -5.22
N ASP A 22 -2.41 -0.48 -6.43
CA ASP A 22 -1.10 -0.44 -7.09
C ASP A 22 -0.64 0.98 -7.39
N ALA A 23 -1.54 1.84 -7.89
CA ALA A 23 -1.25 3.26 -8.11
C ALA A 23 -0.90 3.98 -6.80
N SER A 24 -1.62 3.70 -5.71
CA SER A 24 -1.34 4.28 -4.39
C SER A 24 -0.01 3.78 -3.83
N ALA A 25 0.33 2.51 -4.04
CA ALA A 25 1.62 1.96 -3.64
C ALA A 25 2.78 2.59 -4.41
N ALA A 26 2.64 2.74 -5.73
CA ALA A 26 3.64 3.41 -6.56
C ALA A 26 3.81 4.90 -6.16
N GLN A 27 2.70 5.57 -5.83
CA GLN A 27 2.75 6.94 -5.31
C GLN A 27 3.50 7.00 -3.96
N ALA A 28 3.23 6.07 -3.04
CA ALA A 28 3.92 6.02 -1.75
C ALA A 28 5.44 5.80 -1.93
N ASP A 29 5.84 4.92 -2.85
CA ASP A 29 7.27 4.71 -3.17
C ASP A 29 7.91 5.99 -3.72
N GLY A 30 7.23 6.69 -4.65
CA GLY A 30 7.70 7.94 -5.21
C GLY A 30 7.87 9.02 -4.15
N GLN A 31 6.88 9.18 -3.28
CA GLN A 31 6.94 10.13 -2.16
C GLN A 31 8.06 9.78 -1.17
N ALA A 32 8.29 8.50 -0.88
CA ALA A 32 9.40 8.06 -0.04
C ALA A 32 10.77 8.45 -0.65
N ALA A 33 10.93 8.28 -1.96
CA ALA A 33 12.17 8.63 -2.66
C ALA A 33 12.39 10.15 -2.71
N GLU A 34 11.35 10.93 -2.96
CA GLU A 34 11.40 12.39 -2.95
C GLU A 34 11.76 12.93 -1.55
N LEU A 35 11.11 12.41 -0.50
CA LEU A 35 11.42 12.75 0.89
C LEU A 35 12.88 12.42 1.22
N ALA A 36 13.34 11.21 0.89
CA ALA A 36 14.72 10.79 1.15
C ALA A 36 15.73 11.73 0.47
N THR A 37 15.49 12.07 -0.78
CA THR A 37 16.37 12.95 -1.57
C THR A 37 16.39 14.37 -1.01
N GLY A 38 15.20 14.95 -0.76
CA GLY A 38 15.06 16.31 -0.25
C GLY A 38 15.69 16.47 1.13
N HIS A 39 15.43 15.54 2.05
CA HIS A 39 15.98 15.58 3.40
C HIS A 39 17.49 15.32 3.41
N THR A 40 17.99 14.37 2.62
CA THR A 40 19.45 14.15 2.51
C THR A 40 20.17 15.39 1.98
N CYS A 41 19.59 16.06 0.97
CA CYS A 41 20.12 17.33 0.46
C CYS A 41 20.13 18.42 1.53
N ALA A 42 19.02 18.60 2.25
CA ALA A 42 18.91 19.59 3.32
C ALA A 42 19.90 19.31 4.46
N HIS A 43 20.05 18.05 4.86
CA HIS A 43 21.05 17.64 5.85
C HIS A 43 22.47 17.98 5.40
N GLY A 44 22.84 17.67 4.16
CA GLY A 44 24.17 18.00 3.62
C GLY A 44 24.43 19.51 3.58
N GLN A 45 23.42 20.31 3.24
CA GLN A 45 23.52 21.78 3.32
C GLN A 45 23.76 22.26 4.76
N ILE A 46 23.07 21.68 5.73
CA ILE A 46 23.27 21.99 7.15
C ILE A 46 24.67 21.58 7.61
N GLU A 47 25.13 20.37 7.26
CA GLU A 47 26.46 19.87 7.61
C GLU A 47 27.57 20.76 7.04
N SER A 48 27.47 21.14 5.76
CA SER A 48 28.45 22.04 5.13
C SER A 48 28.51 23.43 5.80
N ALA A 49 27.37 23.94 6.26
CA ALA A 49 27.29 25.22 6.96
C ALA A 49 27.85 25.18 8.38
N GLN A 50 28.04 24.00 8.99
CA GLN A 50 28.50 23.87 10.38
C GLN A 50 29.85 24.55 10.64
N THR A 51 30.73 24.59 9.64
CA THR A 51 32.07 25.21 9.75
C THR A 51 32.01 26.70 10.06
N GLY A 52 30.90 27.38 9.74
CA GLY A 52 30.68 28.79 10.05
C GLY A 52 30.05 29.06 11.42
N TRP A 53 29.68 28.03 12.17
CA TRP A 53 28.99 28.18 13.45
C TRP A 53 29.96 28.12 14.63
N THR A 54 29.73 28.93 15.65
CA THR A 54 30.59 28.98 16.84
C THR A 54 29.78 28.92 18.13
N GLY A 55 30.43 28.46 19.20
CA GLY A 55 29.88 28.46 20.56
C GLY A 55 28.71 27.49 20.77
N ARG A 56 27.89 27.79 21.80
CA ARG A 56 26.79 26.91 22.27
C ARG A 56 25.70 26.66 21.23
N SER A 57 25.51 27.61 20.30
CA SER A 57 24.55 27.47 19.21
C SER A 57 25.00 26.40 18.21
N ALA A 58 26.30 26.34 17.88
CA ALA A 58 26.84 25.29 17.01
C ALA A 58 26.59 23.89 17.58
N THR A 59 26.87 23.69 18.88
CA THR A 59 26.62 22.41 19.55
C THR A 59 25.13 22.05 19.57
N SER A 60 24.26 23.02 19.81
CA SER A 60 22.80 22.79 19.83
C SER A 60 22.27 22.44 18.45
N LEU A 61 22.74 23.11 17.40
CA LEU A 61 22.34 22.84 16.02
C LEU A 61 22.87 21.48 15.53
N ALA A 62 24.10 21.09 15.88
CA ALA A 62 24.62 19.76 15.58
C ALA A 62 23.76 18.65 16.23
N LYS A 63 23.37 18.83 17.51
CA LYS A 63 22.44 17.90 18.17
C LYS A 63 21.07 17.86 17.48
N ARG A 64 20.57 19.02 17.05
CA ARG A 64 19.28 19.11 16.36
C ARG A 64 19.31 18.43 15.00
N LEU A 65 20.43 18.55 14.27
CA LEU A 65 20.64 17.87 13.00
C LEU A 65 20.58 16.34 13.15
N VAL A 66 21.24 15.78 14.18
CA VAL A 66 21.17 14.34 14.47
C VAL A 66 19.72 13.91 14.77
N GLN A 67 18.96 14.71 15.51
CA GLN A 67 17.55 14.43 15.79
C GLN A 67 16.70 14.48 14.51
N TRP A 68 16.94 15.44 13.61
CA TRP A 68 16.25 15.53 12.34
C TRP A 68 16.57 14.35 11.42
N GLN A 69 17.84 13.99 11.29
CA GLN A 69 18.28 12.81 10.53
C GLN A 69 17.58 11.53 11.02
N ALA A 70 17.49 11.34 12.34
CA ALA A 70 16.79 10.19 12.91
C ALA A 70 15.27 10.22 12.65
N ALA A 71 14.63 11.39 12.79
CA ALA A 71 13.21 11.56 12.54
C ALA A 71 12.85 11.33 11.06
N ASP A 72 13.67 11.84 10.15
CA ASP A 72 13.47 11.71 8.71
C ASP A 72 13.66 10.26 8.25
N ALA A 73 14.67 9.57 8.79
CA ALA A 73 14.85 8.14 8.55
C ALA A 73 13.63 7.32 9.02
N ALA A 74 13.07 7.65 10.20
CA ALA A 74 11.87 7.00 10.70
C ALA A 74 10.63 7.30 9.84
N LEU A 75 10.49 8.54 9.36
CA LEU A 75 9.41 8.91 8.45
C LEU A 75 9.52 8.16 7.12
N GLN A 76 10.71 8.12 6.52
CA GLN A 76 10.97 7.38 5.29
C GLN A 76 10.63 5.89 5.44
N ALA A 77 11.05 5.26 6.54
CA ALA A 77 10.74 3.87 6.81
C ALA A 77 9.23 3.60 6.86
N ARG A 78 8.45 4.50 7.51
CA ARG A 78 6.99 4.38 7.59
C ARG A 78 6.30 4.52 6.24
N VAL A 79 6.76 5.43 5.38
CA VAL A 79 6.17 5.59 4.03
C VAL A 79 6.45 4.35 3.18
N VAL A 80 7.66 3.80 3.26
CA VAL A 80 8.01 2.53 2.59
C VAL A 80 7.15 1.38 3.11
N GLU A 81 6.97 1.26 4.43
CA GLU A 81 6.11 0.25 5.04
C GLU A 81 4.66 0.36 4.54
N HIS A 82 4.12 1.58 4.43
CA HIS A 82 2.78 1.80 3.86
C HIS A 82 2.70 1.39 2.39
N GLY A 83 3.71 1.71 1.58
CA GLY A 83 3.80 1.27 0.18
C GLY A 83 3.81 -0.26 0.06
N GLN A 84 4.57 -0.94 0.92
CA GLN A 84 4.62 -2.40 0.98
C GLN A 84 3.27 -3.00 1.41
N ALA A 85 2.63 -2.45 2.44
CA ALA A 85 1.34 -2.91 2.92
C ALA A 85 0.25 -2.81 1.83
N LEU A 86 0.26 -1.74 1.03
CA LEU A 86 -0.65 -1.59 -0.10
C LEU A 86 -0.44 -2.66 -1.18
N LYS A 87 0.82 -3.00 -1.51
CA LYS A 87 1.16 -4.07 -2.46
C LYS A 87 0.73 -5.45 -1.96
N CYS A 88 0.96 -5.73 -0.68
CA CYS A 88 0.51 -6.97 -0.04
C CYS A 88 -1.02 -7.07 -0.10
N ALA A 89 -1.73 -6.00 0.28
CA ALA A 89 -3.19 -5.96 0.21
C ALA A 89 -3.70 -6.17 -1.22
N ALA A 90 -3.10 -5.54 -2.24
CA ALA A 90 -3.46 -5.74 -3.64
C ALA A 90 -3.34 -7.22 -4.05
N THR A 91 -2.24 -7.88 -3.66
CA THR A 91 -2.00 -9.30 -3.93
C THR A 91 -3.03 -10.21 -3.25
N GLU A 92 -3.33 -9.94 -1.98
CA GLU A 92 -4.30 -10.71 -1.19
C GLU A 92 -5.72 -10.58 -1.74
N TYR A 93 -6.13 -9.36 -2.11
CA TYR A 93 -7.43 -9.12 -2.74
C TYR A 93 -7.54 -9.81 -4.09
N ALA A 94 -6.51 -9.71 -4.96
CA ALA A 94 -6.50 -10.38 -6.25
C ALA A 94 -6.65 -11.90 -6.11
N THR A 95 -5.88 -12.49 -5.18
CA THR A 95 -5.94 -13.94 -4.90
C THR A 95 -7.31 -14.36 -4.38
N THR A 96 -7.91 -13.55 -3.50
CA THR A 96 -9.22 -13.85 -2.92
C THR A 96 -10.34 -13.74 -3.96
N ASP A 97 -10.30 -12.72 -4.82
CA ASP A 97 -11.29 -12.53 -5.89
C ASP A 97 -11.21 -13.67 -6.92
N GLN A 98 -10.01 -14.06 -7.33
CA GLN A 98 -9.80 -15.19 -8.24
C GLN A 98 -10.35 -16.50 -7.64
N ARG A 99 -9.99 -16.83 -6.40
CA ARG A 99 -10.49 -18.04 -5.72
C ARG A 99 -12.01 -18.04 -5.61
N SER A 100 -12.60 -16.89 -5.30
CA SER A 100 -14.06 -16.76 -5.19
C SER A 100 -14.73 -16.97 -6.55
N ALA A 101 -14.17 -16.42 -7.63
CA ALA A 101 -14.67 -16.63 -8.99
C ALA A 101 -14.61 -18.10 -9.41
N GLU A 102 -13.50 -18.79 -9.12
CA GLU A 102 -13.35 -20.23 -9.39
C GLU A 102 -14.40 -21.06 -8.64
N GLN A 103 -14.65 -20.75 -7.36
CA GLN A 103 -15.68 -21.42 -6.55
C GLN A 103 -17.09 -21.19 -7.11
N VAL A 104 -17.39 -19.98 -7.60
CA VAL A 104 -18.69 -19.68 -8.22
C VAL A 104 -18.89 -20.48 -9.50
N GLU A 105 -17.89 -20.56 -10.38
CA GLU A 105 -17.99 -21.34 -11.61
C GLU A 105 -18.11 -22.85 -11.33
N GLN A 106 -17.38 -23.37 -10.33
CA GLN A 106 -17.53 -24.76 -9.89
C GLN A 106 -18.93 -25.05 -9.35
N ALA A 107 -19.46 -24.18 -8.49
CA ALA A 107 -20.81 -24.34 -7.94
C ALA A 107 -21.87 -24.29 -9.05
N LYS A 108 -21.70 -23.40 -10.04
CA LYS A 108 -22.58 -23.33 -11.20
C LYS A 108 -22.56 -24.63 -12.00
N ALA A 109 -21.38 -25.16 -12.32
CA ALA A 109 -21.25 -26.42 -13.05
C ALA A 109 -21.86 -27.60 -12.28
N GLU A 110 -21.74 -27.62 -10.95
CA GLU A 110 -22.36 -28.64 -10.10
C GLU A 110 -23.89 -28.56 -10.15
N VAL A 111 -24.46 -27.35 -10.05
CA VAL A 111 -25.91 -27.12 -10.16
C VAL A 111 -26.44 -27.58 -11.51
N GLU A 112 -25.75 -27.23 -12.61
CA GLU A 112 -26.11 -27.68 -13.96
C GLU A 112 -26.09 -29.21 -14.07
N ARG A 113 -25.06 -29.85 -13.50
CA ARG A 113 -24.94 -31.32 -13.48
C ARG A 113 -26.08 -31.99 -12.70
N LEU A 114 -26.45 -31.44 -11.55
CA LEU A 114 -27.55 -31.96 -10.74
C LEU A 114 -28.89 -31.80 -11.47
N ALA A 115 -29.11 -30.67 -12.15
CA ALA A 115 -30.30 -30.45 -12.96
C ALA A 115 -30.41 -31.44 -14.13
N SER A 116 -29.32 -31.73 -14.84
CA SER A 116 -29.30 -32.74 -15.91
C SER A 116 -29.60 -34.15 -15.41
N ARG A 117 -29.23 -34.47 -14.17
CA ARG A 117 -29.47 -35.78 -13.55
C ARG A 117 -30.92 -35.98 -13.11
N GLN A 118 -31.64 -34.91 -12.77
CA GLN A 118 -33.06 -34.97 -12.38
C GLN A 118 -34.02 -34.96 -13.58
N ASN A 119 -33.56 -34.57 -14.76
CA ASN A 119 -34.35 -34.52 -16.01
C ASN A 119 -34.18 -35.77 -16.91
N LEU A 120 -33.44 -36.79 -16.45
CA LEU A 120 -33.37 -38.15 -17.01
C LEU A 120 -34.15 -39.10 -16.09
#